data_AF-A0A1E8FQB8-F1
#
_entry.id   AF-A0A1E8FQB8-F1
#
_cell.length_a   1.000
_cell.length_b   1.000
_cell.length_c   1.000
_cell.angle_alpha   90.00
_cell.angle_beta   90.00
_cell.angle_gamma   90.00
#
_symmetry.space_group_name_H-M   'P 1'
#
loop_
_entity.id
_entity.type
_entity.pdbx_description
1 polymer ?
#
loop_
_entity_poly.entity_id
_entity_poly.type
_entity_poly.pdbx_seq_one_letter_code
_entity_poly.pdbx_strand_id
1 'polypeptide(L)'
;MSFLRTMGRSHGTKQVVIISKPGTEDEERRTVEAMIQSESGFFEVTTPIYEGDHVEIPDPRGGTDVRVASEVKVNDFGSSTLHHTQVKWGKAPARRVAPVRRLTFENLHPDVQKAAGDLFADGHMGSAVSEAFKSLEVRVRRLSRLDQSGSTLMSTAFNAKSPVIDVATEDGRSGQDEREGFMALFRGAMIGIRNPKAHELFREEDPQQALEYLAFASLLHRRIDLTDPSAN
;
A
#
# COMPACT_ATOMS: atom_id res chain seq x y z
N MET A 1 23.37 -42.67 -1.37
CA MET A 1 21.91 -42.46 -1.58
C MET A 1 21.51 -41.26 -0.74
N SER A 2 20.62 -40.40 -1.23
CA SER A 2 20.21 -39.21 -0.48
C SER A 2 19.35 -39.56 0.73
N PHE A 3 19.28 -38.65 1.70
CA PHE A 3 18.52 -38.83 2.93
C PHE A 3 17.04 -39.09 2.63
N LEU A 4 16.43 -38.32 1.71
CA LEU A 4 15.02 -38.49 1.34
C LEU A 4 14.76 -39.84 0.65
N ARG A 5 15.69 -40.36 -0.15
CA ARG A 5 15.54 -41.72 -0.73
C ARG A 5 15.60 -42.83 0.32
N THR A 6 16.33 -42.59 1.41
CA THR A 6 16.55 -43.59 2.46
C THR A 6 15.41 -43.57 3.48
N MET A 7 15.02 -42.39 3.97
CA MET A 7 13.97 -42.20 4.98
C MET A 7 12.57 -42.04 4.38
N GLY A 8 12.46 -41.46 3.17
CA GLY A 8 11.17 -41.25 2.50
C GLY A 8 10.50 -42.54 2.05
N ARG A 9 11.25 -43.65 1.89
CA ARG A 9 10.67 -44.98 1.59
C ARG A 9 9.77 -45.52 2.70
N SER A 10 10.03 -45.15 3.95
CA SER A 10 9.25 -45.62 5.10
C SER A 10 8.19 -44.61 5.56
N HIS A 11 8.41 -43.30 5.33
CA HIS A 11 7.54 -42.23 5.85
C HIS A 11 6.80 -41.42 4.79
N GLY A 12 7.13 -41.60 3.51
CA GLY A 12 6.57 -40.84 2.39
C GLY A 12 7.18 -39.45 2.23
N THR A 13 7.10 -38.92 1.01
CA THR A 13 7.49 -37.56 0.65
C THR A 13 6.32 -36.84 -0.04
N LYS A 14 6.37 -35.52 -0.07
CA LYS A 14 5.42 -34.68 -0.80
C LYS A 14 6.17 -33.63 -1.62
N GLN A 15 5.57 -33.24 -2.74
CA GLN A 15 5.97 -32.02 -3.43
C GLN A 15 5.43 -30.82 -2.65
N VAL A 16 6.31 -29.91 -2.30
CA VAL A 16 6.00 -28.66 -1.59
C VAL A 16 6.56 -27.48 -2.37
N VAL A 17 6.00 -26.29 -2.19
CA VAL A 17 6.51 -25.07 -2.81
C VAL A 17 7.16 -24.20 -1.74
N ILE A 18 8.46 -23.98 -1.87
CA ILE A 18 9.19 -22.99 -1.08
C ILE A 18 8.98 -21.63 -1.73
N ILE A 19 8.58 -20.64 -0.95
CA ILE A 19 8.42 -19.25 -1.34
C ILE A 19 9.43 -18.43 -0.55
N SER A 20 10.44 -17.93 -1.25
CA SER A 20 11.43 -17.01 -0.68
C SER A 20 10.95 -15.57 -0.82
N LYS A 21 11.21 -14.75 0.21
CA LYS A 21 10.80 -13.33 0.29
C LYS A 21 9.31 -13.10 -0.08
N PRO A 22 8.36 -13.78 0.57
CA PRO A 22 6.95 -13.75 0.18
C PRO A 22 6.37 -12.32 0.24
N GLY A 23 5.73 -11.90 -0.84
CA GLY A 23 5.02 -10.61 -0.94
C GLY A 23 5.90 -9.40 -1.27
N THR A 24 7.15 -9.58 -1.67
CA THR A 24 8.02 -8.52 -2.21
C THR A 24 8.15 -8.64 -3.73
N GLU A 25 8.81 -7.68 -4.38
CA GLU A 25 9.14 -7.75 -5.82
C GLU A 25 10.15 -8.87 -6.16
N ASP A 26 10.86 -9.37 -5.15
CA ASP A 26 11.85 -10.45 -5.25
C ASP A 26 11.27 -11.83 -4.87
N GLU A 27 9.95 -12.02 -4.89
CA GLU A 27 9.34 -13.31 -4.52
C GLU A 27 9.77 -14.43 -5.49
N GLU A 28 10.35 -15.50 -4.96
CA GLU A 28 10.76 -16.66 -5.75
C GLU A 28 10.05 -17.93 -5.28
N ARG A 29 9.59 -18.76 -6.22
CA ARG A 29 8.87 -20.00 -5.94
C ARG A 29 9.62 -21.21 -6.48
N ARG A 30 9.83 -22.21 -5.64
CA ARG A 30 10.55 -23.44 -5.99
C ARG A 30 9.78 -24.67 -5.53
N THR A 31 9.44 -25.55 -6.46
CA THR A 31 8.85 -26.85 -6.12
C THR A 31 9.96 -27.84 -5.78
N VAL A 32 9.88 -28.43 -4.60
CA VAL A 32 10.86 -29.42 -4.13
C VAL A 32 10.16 -30.60 -3.47
N GLU A 33 10.84 -31.74 -3.48
CA GLU A 33 10.41 -32.91 -2.72
C GLU A 33 10.90 -32.79 -1.28
N ALA A 34 10.00 -33.03 -0.32
CA ALA A 34 10.32 -32.93 1.10
C ALA A 34 9.55 -33.97 1.92
N MET A 35 10.12 -34.37 3.05
CA MET A 35 9.41 -35.15 4.07
C MET A 35 8.84 -34.19 5.11
N ILE A 36 7.52 -34.16 5.25
CA ILE A 36 6.81 -33.19 6.11
C ILE A 36 6.20 -33.89 7.32
N GLN A 37 6.56 -33.43 8.51
CA GLN A 37 5.97 -33.84 9.79
C GLN A 37 5.22 -32.67 10.45
N SER A 38 4.56 -32.92 11.59
CA SER A 38 3.76 -31.91 12.29
C SER A 38 4.59 -30.70 12.73
N GLU A 39 5.78 -30.92 13.29
CA GLU A 39 6.65 -29.88 13.86
C GLU A 39 7.86 -29.53 13.00
N SER A 40 8.19 -30.37 12.01
CA SER A 40 9.39 -30.19 11.19
C SER A 40 9.23 -30.69 9.76
N GLY A 41 10.07 -30.17 8.86
CA GLY A 41 10.26 -30.65 7.51
C GLY A 41 11.71 -31.03 7.27
N PHE A 42 11.93 -31.97 6.36
CA PHE A 42 13.25 -32.43 5.99
C PHE A 42 13.41 -32.33 4.48
N PHE A 43 14.51 -31.72 4.06
CA PHE A 43 14.83 -31.39 2.68
C PHE A 43 16.22 -31.94 2.32
N GLU A 44 16.51 -32.06 1.03
CA GLU A 44 17.88 -32.30 0.57
C GLU A 44 18.81 -31.18 1.06
N VAL A 45 20.04 -31.52 1.44
CA VAL A 45 21.01 -30.58 2.02
C VAL A 45 21.30 -29.39 1.10
N THR A 46 21.14 -29.57 -0.21
CA THR A 46 21.34 -28.54 -1.24
C THR A 46 20.10 -27.65 -1.47
N THR A 47 18.99 -27.89 -0.77
CA THR A 47 17.76 -27.12 -0.96
C THR A 47 17.95 -25.71 -0.41
N PRO A 48 17.78 -24.66 -1.23
CA PRO A 48 17.91 -23.28 -0.78
C PRO A 48 16.66 -22.85 -0.03
N ILE A 49 16.57 -23.24 1.24
CA ILE A 49 15.51 -22.85 2.20
C ILE A 49 16.17 -22.11 3.37
N TYR A 50 15.63 -20.95 3.71
CA TYR A 50 16.17 -20.06 4.73
C TYR A 50 15.11 -19.69 5.77
N GLU A 51 15.55 -19.18 6.93
CA GLU A 51 14.63 -18.69 7.95
C GLU A 51 13.78 -17.54 7.41
N GLY A 52 12.47 -17.62 7.65
CA GLY A 52 11.48 -16.68 7.11
C GLY A 52 10.82 -17.11 5.80
N ASP A 53 11.35 -18.12 5.10
CA ASP A 53 10.71 -18.67 3.90
C ASP A 53 9.36 -19.33 4.25
N HIS A 54 8.41 -19.25 3.33
CA HIS A 54 7.14 -19.95 3.44
C HIS A 54 7.19 -21.27 2.67
N VAL A 55 6.55 -22.31 3.20
CA VAL A 55 6.41 -23.60 2.55
C VAL A 55 4.93 -23.91 2.39
N GLU A 56 4.47 -23.93 1.15
CA GLU A 56 3.14 -24.38 0.76
C GLU A 56 3.10 -25.90 0.69
N ILE A 57 2.26 -26.51 1.50
CA ILE A 57 2.11 -27.95 1.68
C ILE A 57 0.68 -28.34 1.28
N PRO A 58 0.48 -29.29 0.35
CA PRO A 58 -0.86 -29.79 0.03
C PRO A 58 -1.55 -30.40 1.25
N ASP A 59 -2.73 -29.87 1.61
CA ASP A 59 -3.55 -30.38 2.72
C ASP A 59 -4.46 -31.53 2.22
N PRO A 60 -4.43 -32.72 2.85
CA PRO A 60 -5.29 -33.84 2.45
C PRO A 60 -6.80 -33.56 2.56
N ARG A 61 -7.22 -32.52 3.31
CA ARG A 61 -8.61 -32.08 3.43
C ARG A 61 -9.05 -31.13 2.30
N GLY A 62 -8.13 -30.77 1.41
CA GLY A 62 -8.32 -29.76 0.38
C GLY A 62 -7.72 -28.41 0.77
N GLY A 63 -7.11 -27.75 -0.21
CA GLY A 63 -6.38 -26.49 -0.03
C GLY A 63 -4.89 -26.68 0.27
N THR A 64 -4.26 -25.61 0.74
CA THR A 64 -2.81 -25.52 0.96
C THR A 64 -2.56 -25.02 2.38
N ASP A 65 -1.81 -25.79 3.15
CA ASP A 65 -1.26 -25.36 4.45
C ASP A 65 0.04 -24.59 4.19
N VAL A 66 0.17 -23.39 4.77
CA VAL A 66 1.36 -22.55 4.59
C VAL A 66 2.08 -22.44 5.92
N ARG A 67 3.30 -22.95 5.97
CA ARG A 67 4.15 -22.91 7.17
C ARG A 67 5.36 -22.03 6.96
N VAL A 68 5.89 -21.48 8.05
CA VAL A 68 7.12 -20.68 8.01
C VAL A 68 8.29 -21.50 8.50
N ALA A 69 9.40 -21.46 7.77
CA ALA A 69 10.68 -21.96 8.22
C ALA A 69 11.20 -21.07 9.36
N SER A 70 10.97 -21.45 10.62
CA SER A 70 11.35 -20.63 11.77
C SER A 70 12.76 -20.88 12.27
N GLU A 71 13.27 -22.08 12.05
CA GLU A 71 14.64 -22.48 12.39
C GLU A 71 15.10 -23.45 11.29
N VAL A 72 16.23 -23.17 10.66
CA VAL A 72 16.80 -24.01 9.59
C VAL A 72 18.14 -24.56 10.02
N LYS A 73 18.27 -25.90 10.08
CA LYS A 73 19.50 -26.61 10.42
C LYS A 73 19.99 -27.41 9.24
N VAL A 74 21.17 -27.04 8.75
CA VAL A 74 21.88 -27.78 7.70
C VAL A 74 22.73 -28.84 8.38
N ASN A 75 22.39 -30.11 8.19
CA ASN A 75 23.17 -31.25 8.65
C ASN A 75 23.97 -31.80 7.46
N ASP A 76 25.21 -31.36 7.30
CA ASP A 76 26.12 -31.73 6.19
C ASP A 76 27.39 -32.47 6.66
N PHE A 77 27.42 -32.83 7.95
CA PHE A 77 28.55 -33.51 8.58
C PHE A 77 28.21 -34.97 8.93
N GLY A 78 29.20 -35.86 8.86
CA GLY A 78 29.05 -37.29 9.11
C GLY A 78 28.64 -38.09 7.87
N SER A 79 27.91 -39.20 8.05
CA SER A 79 27.51 -40.07 6.93
C SER A 79 26.70 -39.29 5.90
N SER A 80 27.10 -39.37 4.62
CA SER A 80 26.42 -38.69 3.52
C SER A 80 24.97 -39.13 3.32
N THR A 81 24.61 -40.31 3.82
CA THR A 81 23.21 -40.79 3.84
C THR A 81 22.33 -40.06 4.85
N LEU A 82 22.94 -39.37 5.82
CA LEU A 82 22.27 -38.58 6.84
C LEU A 82 22.32 -37.08 6.54
N HIS A 83 22.91 -36.66 5.43
CA HIS A 83 22.95 -35.24 5.07
C HIS A 83 21.56 -34.73 4.69
N HIS A 84 21.07 -33.72 5.39
CA HIS A 84 19.74 -33.14 5.17
C HIS A 84 19.63 -31.75 5.77
N THR A 85 18.67 -30.97 5.29
CA THR A 85 18.26 -29.73 5.94
C THR A 85 17.00 -29.98 6.73
N GLN A 86 17.06 -29.80 8.06
CA GLN A 86 15.91 -29.87 8.95
C GLN A 86 15.35 -28.46 9.17
N VAL A 87 14.05 -28.31 8.98
CA VAL A 87 13.33 -27.04 9.18
C VAL A 87 12.31 -27.25 10.29
N LYS A 88 12.30 -26.39 11.31
CA LYS A 88 11.17 -26.34 12.25
C LYS A 88 10.12 -25.35 11.75
N TRP A 89 8.85 -25.71 11.97
CA TRP A 89 7.74 -24.86 11.60
C TRP A 89 7.45 -23.83 12.69
N GLY A 90 7.39 -22.55 12.31
CA GLY A 90 6.88 -21.48 13.17
C GLY A 90 5.40 -21.21 12.93
N LYS A 91 4.77 -20.48 13.87
CA LYS A 91 3.52 -19.78 13.58
C LYS A 91 3.84 -18.65 12.61
N ALA A 92 3.25 -18.70 11.42
CA ALA A 92 3.37 -17.59 10.48
C ALA A 92 2.97 -16.29 11.19
N PRO A 93 3.79 -15.21 11.15
CA PRO A 93 3.27 -13.92 11.55
C PRO A 93 2.05 -13.66 10.69
N ALA A 94 0.91 -13.34 11.33
CA ALA A 94 -0.30 -12.99 10.59
C ALA A 94 0.12 -11.94 9.56
N ARG A 95 -0.01 -12.27 8.27
CA ARG A 95 0.38 -11.37 7.18
C ARG A 95 -0.36 -10.07 7.46
N ARG A 96 0.38 -9.01 7.81
CA ARG A 96 -0.18 -7.66 7.94
C ARG A 96 -0.51 -7.20 6.53
N VAL A 97 -1.60 -7.73 5.98
CA VAL A 97 -2.14 -7.28 4.71
C VAL A 97 -2.77 -5.94 5.01
N ALA A 98 -2.24 -4.87 4.44
CA ALA A 98 -2.91 -3.59 4.47
C ALA A 98 -4.35 -3.81 3.95
N PRO A 99 -5.38 -3.35 4.68
CA PRO A 99 -6.78 -3.55 4.26
C PRO A 99 -7.06 -2.95 2.87
N VAL A 100 -6.27 -1.95 2.47
CA VAL A 100 -6.30 -1.34 1.14
C VAL A 100 -5.04 -1.72 0.38
N ARG A 101 -5.21 -2.38 -0.77
CA ARG A 101 -4.10 -2.99 -1.52
C ARG A 101 -3.45 -2.07 -2.55
N ARG A 102 -4.16 -1.04 -3.04
CA ARG A 102 -3.70 -0.01 -3.99
C ARG A 102 -4.77 1.08 -4.09
N LEU A 103 -4.37 2.35 -4.12
CA LEU A 103 -5.24 3.45 -4.51
C LEU A 103 -5.26 3.51 -6.04
N THR A 104 -6.45 3.53 -6.64
CA THR A 104 -6.63 3.74 -8.08
C THR A 104 -7.43 5.01 -8.34
N PHE A 105 -7.47 5.46 -9.60
CA PHE A 105 -8.18 6.69 -9.98
C PHE A 105 -9.68 6.63 -9.63
N GLU A 106 -10.31 5.46 -9.76
CA GLU A 106 -11.71 5.23 -9.44
C GLU A 106 -12.01 5.37 -7.94
N ASN A 107 -10.97 5.29 -7.09
CA ASN A 107 -11.10 5.50 -5.66
C ASN A 107 -11.02 6.98 -5.26
N LEU A 108 -10.84 7.92 -6.20
CA LEU A 108 -10.72 9.35 -5.90
C LEU A 108 -12.10 10.01 -5.71
N HIS A 109 -12.12 11.23 -5.17
CA HIS A 109 -13.34 12.01 -4.98
C HIS A 109 -14.01 12.35 -6.33
N PRO A 110 -15.36 12.32 -6.44
CA PRO A 110 -16.06 12.56 -7.71
C PRO A 110 -15.69 13.86 -8.44
N ASP A 111 -15.49 14.97 -7.71
CA ASP A 111 -15.05 16.25 -8.32
C ASP A 111 -13.65 16.15 -8.97
N VAL A 112 -12.77 15.30 -8.44
CA VAL A 112 -11.44 15.04 -9.03
C VAL A 112 -11.60 14.16 -10.25
N GLN A 113 -12.41 13.09 -10.15
CA GLN A 113 -12.69 12.22 -11.29
C GLN A 113 -13.26 13.02 -12.48
N LYS A 114 -14.20 13.93 -12.20
CA LYS A 114 -14.83 14.78 -13.21
C LYS A 114 -13.88 15.80 -13.83
N ALA A 115 -12.97 16.37 -13.05
CA ALA A 115 -12.07 17.42 -13.53
C ALA A 115 -10.85 16.86 -14.27
N ALA A 116 -10.37 15.68 -13.88
CA ALA A 116 -9.08 15.16 -14.29
C ALA A 116 -9.14 13.82 -15.04
N GLY A 117 -10.30 13.16 -15.09
CA GLY A 117 -10.44 11.78 -15.59
C GLY A 117 -9.97 11.60 -17.02
N ASP A 118 -10.53 12.37 -17.95
CA ASP A 118 -10.19 12.28 -19.37
C ASP A 118 -8.71 12.60 -19.59
N LEU A 119 -8.21 13.67 -18.96
CA LEU A 119 -6.80 14.07 -19.04
C LEU A 119 -5.85 12.99 -18.51
N PHE A 120 -6.18 12.36 -17.38
CA PHE A 120 -5.37 11.30 -16.79
C PHE A 120 -5.37 10.05 -17.67
N ALA A 121 -6.54 9.68 -18.22
CA ALA A 121 -6.67 8.54 -19.13
C ALA A 121 -5.88 8.76 -20.44
N ASP A 122 -5.84 9.99 -20.94
CA ASP A 122 -5.16 10.36 -22.18
C ASP A 122 -3.64 10.59 -22.01
N GLY A 123 -3.09 10.44 -20.81
CA GLY A 123 -1.66 10.64 -20.55
C GLY A 123 -1.24 12.07 -20.20
N HIS A 124 -2.20 13.00 -20.09
CA HIS A 124 -1.95 14.42 -19.79
C HIS A 124 -1.84 14.68 -18.28
N MET A 125 -0.81 14.12 -17.64
CA MET A 125 -0.69 14.11 -16.18
C MET A 125 -0.63 15.50 -15.54
N GLY A 126 0.17 16.41 -16.10
CA GLY A 126 0.28 17.78 -15.58
C GLY A 126 -1.03 18.56 -15.67
N SER A 127 -1.74 18.40 -16.79
CA SER A 127 -3.06 19.00 -16.99
C SER A 127 -4.10 18.40 -16.05
N ALA A 128 -4.10 17.07 -15.86
CA ALA A 128 -4.99 16.37 -14.94
C ALA A 128 -4.83 16.92 -13.51
N VAL A 129 -3.58 17.04 -13.03
CA VAL A 129 -3.28 17.62 -11.72
C VAL A 129 -3.75 19.08 -11.64
N SER A 130 -3.45 19.89 -12.66
CA SER A 130 -3.83 21.31 -12.68
C SER A 130 -5.35 21.51 -12.61
N GLU A 131 -6.11 20.77 -13.40
CA GLU A 131 -7.58 20.84 -13.41
C GLU A 131 -8.20 20.31 -12.12
N ALA A 132 -7.61 19.30 -11.47
CA ALA A 132 -8.06 18.85 -10.15
C ALA A 132 -7.92 19.93 -9.07
N PHE A 133 -6.78 20.63 -8.99
CA PHE A 133 -6.61 21.72 -8.01
C PHE A 133 -7.42 22.97 -8.35
N LYS A 134 -7.66 23.23 -9.63
CA LYS A 134 -8.59 24.28 -10.08
C LYS A 134 -10.04 23.94 -9.69
N SER A 135 -10.46 22.69 -9.81
CA SER A 135 -11.77 22.21 -9.35
C SER A 135 -11.94 22.48 -7.84
N LEU A 136 -10.90 22.21 -7.05
CA LEU A 136 -10.87 22.52 -5.62
C LEU A 136 -11.04 24.02 -5.34
N GLU A 137 -10.30 24.88 -6.05
CA GLU A 137 -10.41 26.34 -5.93
C GLU A 137 -11.82 26.85 -6.26
N VAL A 138 -12.39 26.37 -7.37
CA VAL A 138 -13.77 26.71 -7.79
C VAL A 138 -14.78 26.30 -6.73
N ARG A 139 -14.63 25.10 -6.15
CA ARG A 139 -15.51 24.61 -5.09
C ARG A 139 -15.44 25.47 -3.84
N VAL A 140 -14.23 25.82 -3.38
CA VAL A 140 -14.05 26.70 -2.22
C VAL A 140 -14.64 28.08 -2.47
N ARG A 141 -14.44 28.66 -3.67
CA ARG A 141 -15.03 29.94 -4.05
C ARG A 141 -16.56 29.91 -4.01
N ARG A 142 -17.16 28.84 -4.56
CA ARG A 142 -18.61 28.64 -4.57
C ARG A 142 -19.19 28.59 -3.15
N LEU A 143 -18.56 27.82 -2.25
CA LEU A 143 -19.04 27.62 -0.88
C LEU A 143 -18.84 28.86 0.00
N SER A 144 -17.67 29.50 -0.10
CA SER A 144 -17.33 30.69 0.69
C SER A 144 -17.95 32.00 0.18
N ARG A 145 -18.36 32.04 -1.10
CA ARG A 145 -18.83 33.24 -1.80
C ARG A 145 -17.82 34.40 -1.82
N LEU A 146 -16.54 34.09 -1.67
CA LEU A 146 -15.45 35.07 -1.70
C LEU A 146 -15.00 35.32 -3.14
N ASP A 147 -14.65 36.57 -3.47
CA ASP A 147 -14.08 36.94 -4.77
C ASP A 147 -12.54 36.98 -4.72
N GLN A 148 -11.95 35.90 -4.23
CA GLN A 148 -10.50 35.73 -4.10
C GLN A 148 -10.04 34.50 -4.87
N SER A 149 -8.72 34.38 -5.07
CA SER A 149 -8.10 33.26 -5.77
C SER A 149 -6.84 32.75 -5.07
N GLY A 150 -6.47 31.51 -5.40
CA GLY A 150 -5.24 30.87 -4.95
C GLY A 150 -5.08 30.84 -3.43
N SER A 151 -3.87 31.09 -2.94
CA SER A 151 -3.55 31.02 -1.50
C SER A 151 -4.36 31.99 -0.64
N THR A 152 -4.69 33.17 -1.18
CA THR A 152 -5.46 34.19 -0.44
C THR A 152 -6.88 33.70 -0.18
N LEU A 153 -7.54 33.12 -1.18
CA LEU A 153 -8.85 32.49 -1.01
C LEU A 153 -8.82 31.43 0.10
N MET A 154 -7.82 30.55 0.07
CA MET A 154 -7.71 29.45 1.05
C MET A 154 -7.47 29.98 2.47
N SER A 155 -6.61 30.98 2.64
CA SER A 155 -6.35 31.60 3.95
C SER A 155 -7.57 32.30 4.53
N THR A 156 -8.40 32.94 3.69
CA THR A 156 -9.61 33.61 4.16
C THR A 156 -10.74 32.62 4.40
N ALA A 157 -10.98 31.66 3.49
CA ALA A 157 -12.06 30.69 3.61
C ALA A 157 -11.90 29.76 4.82
N PHE A 158 -10.67 29.30 5.09
CA PHE A 158 -10.36 28.33 6.16
C PHE A 158 -9.68 28.98 7.36
N ASN A 159 -9.86 30.28 7.59
CA ASN A 159 -9.20 30.98 8.68
C ASN A 159 -9.40 30.27 10.04
N ALA A 160 -8.31 29.99 10.76
CA ALA A 160 -8.39 29.15 11.97
C ALA A 160 -9.21 29.75 13.12
N LYS A 161 -9.34 31.09 13.19
CA LYS A 161 -10.08 31.79 14.25
C LYS A 161 -11.55 32.02 13.87
N SER A 162 -11.80 32.30 12.60
CA SER A 162 -13.12 32.62 12.08
C SER A 162 -13.29 32.04 10.68
N PRO A 163 -13.43 30.71 10.55
CA PRO A 163 -13.53 30.07 9.24
C PRO A 163 -14.87 30.39 8.58
N VAL A 164 -14.83 30.67 7.26
CA VAL A 164 -16.06 30.72 6.44
C VAL A 164 -16.53 29.31 6.12
N ILE A 165 -15.58 28.41 5.88
CA ILE A 165 -15.79 26.97 5.74
C ILE A 165 -15.03 26.33 6.90
N ASP A 166 -15.75 25.87 7.92
CA ASP A 166 -15.11 25.11 8.99
C ASP A 166 -14.72 23.73 8.44
N VAL A 167 -13.54 23.25 8.81
CA VAL A 167 -13.01 21.95 8.42
C VAL A 167 -12.58 21.15 9.65
N ALA A 168 -12.91 21.59 10.86
CA ALA A 168 -12.73 20.76 12.05
C ALA A 168 -13.85 19.73 12.17
N THR A 169 -13.49 18.53 12.60
CA THR A 169 -14.40 17.45 13.01
C THR A 169 -14.44 17.28 14.52
N GLU A 170 -13.38 17.71 15.20
CA GLU A 170 -13.24 17.65 16.65
C GLU A 170 -13.48 19.02 17.31
N ASP A 171 -13.84 19.01 18.59
CA ASP A 171 -13.99 20.21 19.40
C ASP A 171 -12.70 20.59 20.15
N GLY A 172 -12.71 21.77 20.77
CA GLY A 172 -11.64 22.22 21.67
C GLY A 172 -10.30 22.43 20.96
N ARG A 173 -9.21 22.00 21.61
CA ARG A 173 -7.85 22.19 21.10
C ARG A 173 -7.60 21.40 19.82
N SER A 174 -8.07 20.15 19.75
CA SER A 174 -7.93 19.31 18.56
C SER A 174 -8.59 19.97 17.34
N GLY A 175 -9.80 20.53 17.50
CA GLY A 175 -10.45 21.27 16.43
C GLY A 175 -9.70 22.54 15.99
N GLN A 176 -9.01 23.23 16.91
CA GLN A 176 -8.18 24.38 16.56
C GLN A 176 -6.97 23.95 15.73
N ASP A 177 -6.29 22.88 16.15
CA ASP A 177 -5.15 22.31 15.45
C ASP A 177 -5.56 21.79 14.04
N GLU A 178 -6.75 21.18 13.92
CA GLU A 178 -7.30 20.76 12.63
C GLU A 178 -7.57 21.94 11.69
N ARG A 179 -8.18 23.03 12.17
CA ARG A 179 -8.43 24.22 11.34
C ARG A 179 -7.12 24.81 10.84
N GLU A 180 -6.15 25.00 11.73
CA GLU A 180 -4.84 25.54 11.35
C GLU A 180 -4.10 24.63 10.36
N GLY A 181 -4.07 23.32 10.64
CA GLY A 181 -3.44 22.32 9.79
C GLY A 181 -4.05 22.27 8.39
N PHE A 182 -5.37 22.14 8.29
CA PHE A 182 -6.03 22.08 7.00
C PHE A 182 -5.95 23.41 6.24
N MET A 183 -6.08 24.56 6.91
CA MET A 183 -5.82 25.86 6.28
C MET A 183 -4.43 25.89 5.63
N ALA A 184 -3.40 25.40 6.32
CA ALA A 184 -2.05 25.32 5.79
C ALA A 184 -1.94 24.37 4.58
N LEU A 185 -2.62 23.22 4.61
CA LEU A 185 -2.66 22.27 3.49
C LEU A 185 -3.34 22.86 2.24
N PHE A 186 -4.52 23.46 2.39
CA PHE A 186 -5.23 24.13 1.29
C PHE A 186 -4.41 25.27 0.69
N ARG A 187 -3.83 26.11 1.55
CA ARG A 187 -2.98 27.23 1.13
C ARG A 187 -1.72 26.71 0.41
N GLY A 188 -1.06 25.71 0.97
CA GLY A 188 0.13 25.08 0.43
C GLY A 188 -0.11 24.46 -0.94
N ALA A 189 -1.25 23.79 -1.14
CA ALA A 189 -1.65 23.24 -2.43
C ALA A 189 -1.71 24.32 -3.54
N MET A 190 -2.27 25.49 -3.23
CA MET A 190 -2.34 26.59 -4.20
C MET A 190 -0.99 27.22 -4.53
N ILE A 191 -0.05 27.26 -3.58
CA ILE A 191 1.29 27.85 -3.76
C ILE A 191 2.24 26.89 -4.45
N GLY A 192 2.24 25.62 -4.03
CA GLY A 192 3.24 24.63 -4.39
C GLY A 192 2.86 23.73 -5.56
N ILE A 193 1.56 23.61 -5.88
CA ILE A 193 1.09 22.66 -6.91
C ILE A 193 0.46 23.41 -8.09
N ARG A 194 -0.44 24.36 -7.81
CA ARG A 194 -1.11 25.16 -8.87
C ARG A 194 -0.22 26.26 -9.47
N ASN A 195 0.99 26.44 -8.97
CA ASN A 195 1.92 27.45 -9.47
C ASN A 195 2.72 26.91 -10.68
N PRO A 196 2.62 27.53 -11.88
CA PRO A 196 3.31 27.07 -13.09
C PRO A 196 4.84 26.99 -12.98
N LYS A 197 5.45 27.64 -11.98
CA LYS A 197 6.90 27.54 -11.71
C LYS A 197 7.29 26.37 -10.81
N ALA A 198 6.32 25.66 -10.21
CA ALA A 198 6.59 24.49 -9.39
C ALA A 198 6.81 23.21 -10.21
N HIS A 199 6.67 23.27 -11.54
CA HIS A 199 6.83 22.15 -12.46
C HIS A 199 8.23 21.53 -12.47
N GLU A 200 9.26 22.18 -11.89
CA GLU A 200 10.62 21.59 -11.81
C GLU A 200 10.69 20.28 -11.00
N LEU A 201 9.69 20.01 -10.13
CA LEU A 201 9.63 18.79 -9.30
C LEU A 201 8.67 17.72 -9.85
N PHE A 202 7.86 18.05 -10.86
CA PHE A 202 6.83 17.17 -11.39
C PHE A 202 7.27 16.58 -12.74
N ARG A 203 7.34 15.25 -12.82
CA ARG A 203 7.58 14.55 -14.09
C ARG A 203 6.25 14.42 -14.80
N GLU A 204 6.04 15.23 -15.84
CA GLU A 204 4.77 15.29 -16.59
C GLU A 204 4.35 13.95 -17.22
N GLU A 205 5.23 12.95 -17.27
CA GLU A 205 4.95 11.63 -17.83
C GLU A 205 4.78 10.54 -16.76
N ASP A 206 4.89 10.83 -15.46
CA ASP A 206 4.81 9.83 -14.38
C ASP A 206 3.36 9.69 -13.85
N PRO A 207 2.63 8.62 -14.21
CA PRO A 207 1.23 8.46 -13.82
C PRO A 207 1.06 8.19 -12.33
N GLN A 208 2.05 7.57 -11.70
CA GLN A 208 2.02 7.27 -10.27
C GLN A 208 2.18 8.56 -9.46
N GLN A 209 3.14 9.40 -9.85
CA GLN A 209 3.30 10.71 -9.22
C GLN A 209 2.05 11.58 -9.41
N ALA A 210 1.47 11.58 -10.60
CA ALA A 210 0.22 12.30 -10.86
C ALA A 210 -0.94 11.80 -9.98
N LEU A 211 -1.06 10.48 -9.82
CA LEU A 211 -2.07 9.87 -8.96
C LEU A 211 -1.93 10.30 -7.49
N GLU A 212 -0.70 10.51 -6.99
CA GLU A 212 -0.46 11.03 -5.63
C GLU A 212 -0.97 12.46 -5.45
N TYR A 213 -0.73 13.34 -6.43
CA TYR A 213 -1.28 14.70 -6.43
C TYR A 213 -2.81 14.71 -6.52
N LEU A 214 -3.39 13.86 -7.37
CA LEU A 214 -4.83 13.70 -7.50
C LEU A 214 -5.45 13.12 -6.22
N ALA A 215 -4.76 12.20 -5.54
CA ALA A 215 -5.14 11.69 -4.24
C ALA A 215 -5.14 12.79 -3.17
N PHE A 216 -4.15 13.69 -3.20
CA PHE A 216 -4.11 14.83 -2.30
C PHE A 216 -5.27 15.80 -2.56
N ALA A 217 -5.54 16.16 -3.82
CA ALA A 217 -6.72 16.96 -4.17
C ALA A 217 -8.02 16.27 -3.70
N SER A 218 -8.12 14.95 -3.89
CA SER A 218 -9.26 14.15 -3.42
C SER A 218 -9.43 14.18 -1.90
N LEU A 219 -8.33 14.16 -1.14
CA LEU A 219 -8.38 14.26 0.32
C LEU A 219 -8.93 15.61 0.75
N LEU A 220 -8.51 16.69 0.09
CA LEU A 220 -8.99 18.04 0.38
C LEU A 220 -10.48 18.22 0.05
N HIS A 221 -10.95 17.68 -1.08
CA HIS A 221 -12.39 17.66 -1.39
C HIS A 221 -13.20 16.93 -0.32
N ARG A 222 -12.76 15.73 0.09
CA ARG A 222 -13.41 14.96 1.17
C ARG A 222 -13.44 15.72 2.48
N ARG A 223 -12.40 16.49 2.79
CA ARG A 223 -12.40 17.28 4.01
C ARG A 223 -13.48 18.36 4.00
N ILE A 224 -13.77 18.95 2.83
CA ILE A 224 -14.90 19.88 2.66
C ILE A 224 -16.23 19.13 2.79
N ASP A 225 -16.35 17.90 2.27
CA ASP A 225 -17.60 17.11 2.39
C ASP A 225 -18.00 16.86 3.84
N LEU A 226 -17.02 16.63 4.73
CA LEU A 226 -17.27 16.38 6.16
C LEU A 226 -17.97 17.54 6.86
N THR A 227 -17.95 18.74 6.28
CA THR A 227 -18.48 19.96 6.89
C THR A 227 -19.56 20.63 6.04
N ASP A 228 -19.94 20.03 4.91
CA ASP A 228 -21.08 20.46 4.10
C ASP A 228 -22.31 19.58 4.41
N PRO A 229 -23.34 20.09 5.11
CA PRO A 229 -24.55 19.32 5.44
C PRO A 229 -25.36 18.88 4.22
N SER A 230 -25.04 19.40 3.02
CA SER A 230 -25.73 19.07 1.77
C SER A 230 -25.10 17.92 0.98
N ALA A 231 -24.02 17.31 1.50
CA ALA A 231 -23.27 16.24 0.84
C ALA A 231 -23.67 14.80 1.25
N ASN A 232 -24.71 14.61 2.07
CA ASN A 232 -25.31 13.31 2.42
C ASN A 232 -26.73 13.16 1.86
#